data_AF-A0A1T1CIF3-F1
#
_entry.id   AF-A0A1T1CIF3-F1
#
_cell.length_a   1.000
_cell.length_b   1.000
_cell.length_c   1.000
_cell.angle_alpha   90.00
_cell.angle_beta   90.00
_cell.angle_gamma   90.00
#
_symmetry.space_group_name_H-M   'P 1'
#
loop_
_entity.id
_entity.type
_entity.pdbx_description
1 polymer ?
#
loop_
_entity_poly.entity_id
_entity_poly.type
_entity_poly.pdbx_seq_one_letter_code
_entity_poly.pdbx_strand_id
1 'polypeptide(L)'
;MALILLFGCWSPGPALGNSLAADPDPVKAEATALYNLGAVQGARGNWQGARCSYGAAARIQPDLILARSSRALAAMELGELAVAEETLRRLIRRHPLFADARAALTALLWRRGLQGEAESHWAASAGLDDRYADARWLLATRQWPPGPVQDLQQFLASRTS
;
A
#
# COMPACT_ATOMS: atom_id res chain seq x y z
N MET A 1 -13.20 -11.70 35.52
CA MET A 1 -13.72 -11.09 34.28
C MET A 1 -13.24 -9.65 34.27
N ALA A 2 -12.17 -9.37 33.53
CA ALA A 2 -11.63 -8.03 33.31
C ALA A 2 -11.39 -7.89 31.81
N LEU A 3 -11.87 -6.77 31.28
CA LEU A 3 -12.21 -6.50 29.89
C LEU A 3 -11.19 -5.48 29.33
N ILE A 4 -10.90 -5.58 28.03
CA ILE A 4 -10.30 -4.55 27.13
C ILE A 4 -8.76 -4.30 27.36
N LEU A 5 -7.83 -4.34 26.40
CA LEU A 5 -7.79 -3.80 25.02
C LEU A 5 -6.86 -4.59 24.08
N LEU A 6 -7.35 -4.85 22.86
CA LEU A 6 -6.57 -5.20 21.67
C LEU A 6 -5.68 -4.01 21.28
N PHE A 7 -4.46 -3.95 21.78
CA PHE A 7 -3.47 -2.93 21.38
C PHE A 7 -2.86 -3.30 20.02
N GLY A 8 -3.65 -3.06 18.97
CA GLY A 8 -3.22 -3.12 17.58
C GLY A 8 -2.32 -1.94 17.22
N CYS A 9 -1.15 -2.27 16.68
CA CYS A 9 -0.13 -1.35 16.16
C CYS A 9 0.55 -0.43 17.19
N TRP A 10 1.84 -0.67 17.37
CA TRP A 10 2.79 0.08 18.17
C TRP A 10 2.76 1.62 17.95
N SER A 11 2.96 2.36 19.05
CA SER A 11 3.07 3.83 19.09
C SER A 11 4.50 4.23 19.46
N PRO A 12 5.22 5.06 18.65
CA PRO A 12 6.55 5.51 19.03
C PRO A 12 6.48 6.66 20.05
N GLY A 13 7.46 6.71 20.95
CA GLY A 13 7.69 7.81 21.90
C GLY A 13 8.37 9.03 21.26
N PRO A 14 8.65 10.11 22.02
CA PRO A 14 9.11 11.38 21.46
C PRO A 14 10.57 11.31 20.98
N ALA A 15 10.83 11.87 19.80
CA ALA A 15 12.16 12.01 19.21
C ALA A 15 12.96 13.13 19.91
N LEU A 16 14.18 12.83 20.35
CA LEU A 16 15.14 13.81 20.88
C LEU A 16 16.08 14.29 19.76
N GLY A 17 16.31 15.60 19.72
CA GLY A 17 16.87 16.30 18.56
C GLY A 17 18.39 16.55 18.52
N ASN A 18 18.75 17.20 17.41
CA ASN A 18 19.97 17.90 16.98
C ASN A 18 21.23 17.10 16.54
N SER A 19 21.57 17.24 15.25
CA SER A 19 22.93 17.64 14.79
C SER A 19 22.93 18.10 13.32
N LEU A 20 23.81 19.05 13.01
CA LEU A 20 24.05 19.66 11.70
C LEU A 20 25.26 18.99 11.00
N ALA A 21 24.98 18.18 9.98
CA ALA A 21 25.85 17.81 8.86
C ALA A 21 24.92 17.28 7.75
N ALA A 22 25.42 16.86 6.58
CA ALA A 22 24.61 16.22 5.53
C ALA A 22 24.11 14.82 5.93
N ASP A 23 23.55 14.70 7.14
CA ASP A 23 22.89 13.54 7.68
C ASP A 23 21.53 13.37 6.99
N PRO A 24 21.17 12.14 6.58
CA PRO A 24 19.80 11.88 6.15
C PRO A 24 18.88 12.29 7.30
N ASP A 25 17.94 13.20 7.01
CA ASP A 25 16.93 13.67 7.96
C ASP A 25 16.43 12.48 8.80
N PRO A 26 16.75 12.43 10.11
CA PRO A 26 16.58 11.23 10.92
C PRO A 26 15.11 10.76 10.95
N VAL A 27 14.17 11.71 10.79
CA VAL A 27 12.73 11.43 10.67
C VAL A 27 12.42 10.68 9.36
N LYS A 28 13.04 11.04 8.25
CA LYS A 28 12.91 10.33 6.96
C LYS A 28 13.60 8.96 6.98
N ALA A 29 14.72 8.86 7.70
CA ALA A 29 15.41 7.59 7.89
C ALA A 29 14.53 6.60 8.68
N GLU A 30 13.87 7.06 9.75
CA GLU A 30 12.93 6.25 10.52
C GLU A 30 11.73 5.78 9.69
N ALA A 31 11.11 6.69 8.92
CA ALA A 31 10.00 6.33 8.04
C ALA A 31 10.40 5.28 6.99
N THR A 32 11.58 5.43 6.38
CA THR A 32 12.14 4.46 5.42
C THR A 32 12.40 3.10 6.08
N ALA A 33 12.95 3.09 7.30
CA ALA A 33 13.20 1.85 8.04
C ALA A 33 11.89 1.11 8.35
N LEU A 34 10.85 1.81 8.79
CA LEU A 34 9.52 1.24 9.04
C LEU A 34 8.84 0.75 7.75
N TYR A 35 9.02 1.46 6.64
CA TYR A 35 8.54 1.00 5.34
C TYR A 35 9.22 -0.32 4.94
N ASN A 36 10.54 -0.40 5.06
CA ASN A 36 11.30 -1.61 4.75
C ASN A 36 10.95 -2.77 5.69
N LEU A 37 10.72 -2.50 6.98
CA LEU A 37 10.23 -3.49 7.93
C LEU A 37 8.86 -4.05 7.49
N GLY A 38 7.95 -3.18 7.04
CA GLY A 38 6.66 -3.59 6.49
C GLY A 38 6.80 -4.52 5.29
N ALA A 39 7.72 -4.20 4.37
CA ALA A 39 8.06 -5.06 3.25
C ALA A 39 8.57 -6.44 3.67
N VAL A 40 9.51 -6.50 4.62
CA VAL A 40 10.04 -7.77 5.14
C VAL A 40 8.95 -8.58 5.83
N GLN A 41 8.06 -7.94 6.59
CA GLN A 41 6.92 -8.61 7.23
C GLN A 41 5.94 -9.17 6.19
N GLY A 42 5.63 -8.40 5.16
CA GLY A 42 4.77 -8.83 4.05
C GLY A 42 5.36 -10.02 3.29
N ALA A 43 6.66 -9.99 2.98
CA ALA A 43 7.36 -11.11 2.35
C ALA A 43 7.33 -12.41 3.20
N ARG A 44 7.12 -12.30 4.52
CA ARG A 44 6.93 -13.43 5.44
C ARG A 44 5.45 -13.79 5.66
N GLY A 45 4.53 -13.18 4.94
CA GLY A 45 3.08 -13.37 5.10
C GLY A 45 2.47 -12.68 6.33
N ASN A 46 3.26 -11.91 7.10
CA ASN A 46 2.77 -11.17 8.26
C ASN A 46 2.16 -9.82 7.82
N TRP A 47 1.03 -9.88 7.14
CA TRP A 47 0.35 -8.71 6.59
C TRP A 47 -0.22 -7.78 7.66
N GLN A 48 -0.60 -8.32 8.82
CA GLN A 48 -1.03 -7.52 9.97
C GLN A 48 0.12 -6.64 10.49
N GLY A 49 1.31 -7.22 10.66
CA GLY A 49 2.52 -6.48 11.01
C GLY A 49 2.88 -5.46 9.93
N ALA A 50 2.87 -5.89 8.66
CA ALA A 50 3.20 -5.02 7.52
C ALA A 50 2.30 -3.77 7.49
N ARG A 51 0.98 -3.95 7.67
CA ARG A 51 0.01 -2.85 7.75
C ARG A 51 0.36 -1.86 8.86
N CYS A 52 0.75 -2.35 10.04
CA CYS A 52 1.17 -1.49 11.15
C CYS A 52 2.43 -0.70 10.81
N SER A 53 3.46 -1.37 10.28
CA SER A 53 4.75 -0.73 9.94
C SER A 53 4.60 0.32 8.83
N TYR A 54 3.86 0.00 7.76
CA TYR A 54 3.52 0.97 6.73
C TYR A 54 2.69 2.14 7.27
N GLY A 55 1.76 1.87 8.20
CA GLY A 55 0.99 2.90 8.88
C GLY A 55 1.83 3.81 9.77
N ALA A 56 2.87 3.29 10.42
CA ALA A 56 3.83 4.09 11.17
C ALA A 56 4.68 4.95 10.24
N ALA A 57 5.24 4.37 9.18
CA ALA A 57 5.99 5.10 8.15
C ALA A 57 5.18 6.27 7.56
N ALA A 58 3.91 6.03 7.21
CA ALA A 58 3.01 7.05 6.65
C ALA A 58 2.59 8.15 7.65
N ARG A 59 2.70 7.90 8.97
CA ARG A 59 2.47 8.92 10.00
C ARG A 59 3.69 9.81 10.19
N ILE A 60 4.88 9.20 10.21
CA ILE A 60 6.15 9.92 10.37
C ILE A 60 6.45 10.77 9.14
N GLN A 61 6.25 10.20 7.95
CA GLN A 61 6.45 10.88 6.67
C GLN A 61 5.14 10.89 5.86
N PRO A 62 4.27 11.90 6.06
CA PRO A 62 3.02 12.04 5.33
C PRO A 62 3.17 12.19 3.80
N ASP A 63 4.33 12.55 3.28
CA ASP A 63 4.65 12.63 1.85
C ASP A 63 5.16 11.31 1.26
N LEU A 64 5.45 10.30 2.09
CA LEU A 64 5.81 8.95 1.64
C LEU A 64 4.55 8.20 1.17
N ILE A 65 4.06 8.57 -0.01
CA ILE A 65 2.81 8.05 -0.58
C ILE A 65 2.84 6.53 -0.77
N LEU A 66 4.02 5.95 -1.04
CA LEU A 66 4.23 4.50 -1.14
C LEU A 66 3.88 3.76 0.16
N ALA A 67 4.16 4.35 1.33
CA ALA A 67 3.78 3.74 2.60
C ALA A 67 2.25 3.67 2.76
N ARG A 68 1.53 4.70 2.31
CA ARG A 68 0.06 4.70 2.36
C ARG A 68 -0.56 3.68 1.41
N SER A 69 -0.07 3.58 0.18
CA SER A 69 -0.59 2.58 -0.76
C SER A 69 -0.20 1.15 -0.35
N SER A 70 1.02 0.92 0.13
CA SER A 70 1.41 -0.39 0.69
C SER A 70 0.57 -0.78 1.91
N ARG A 71 0.21 0.18 2.78
CA ARG A 71 -0.75 -0.06 3.88
C ARG A 71 -2.13 -0.46 3.34
N ALA A 72 -2.62 0.22 2.31
CA ALA A 72 -3.92 -0.09 1.71
C ALA A 72 -3.92 -1.49 1.06
N LEU A 73 -2.85 -1.86 0.37
CA LEU A 73 -2.66 -3.19 -0.19
C LEU A 73 -2.62 -4.27 0.90
N ALA A 74 -1.88 -4.04 1.99
CA ALA A 74 -1.88 -4.95 3.14
C ALA A 74 -3.29 -5.07 3.76
N ALA A 75 -4.07 -3.99 3.79
CA ALA A 75 -5.47 -4.02 4.22
C ALA A 75 -6.35 -4.85 3.27
N MET A 76 -6.13 -4.76 1.95
CA MET A 76 -6.83 -5.61 0.97
C MET A 76 -6.51 -7.09 1.20
N GLU A 77 -5.24 -7.43 1.44
CA GLU A 77 -4.81 -8.81 1.72
C GLU A 77 -5.50 -9.36 2.99
N LEU A 78 -5.71 -8.50 3.98
CA LEU A 78 -6.43 -8.83 5.22
C LEU A 78 -7.96 -8.79 5.09
N GLY A 79 -8.50 -8.53 3.88
CA GLY A 79 -9.94 -8.47 3.63
C GLY A 79 -10.63 -7.16 4.04
N GLU A 80 -9.88 -6.15 4.46
CA GLU A 80 -10.41 -4.84 4.89
C GLU A 80 -10.68 -3.91 3.70
N LEU A 81 -11.51 -4.36 2.76
CA LEU A 81 -11.68 -3.73 1.45
C LEU A 81 -12.20 -2.30 1.53
N ALA A 82 -13.12 -2.00 2.46
CA ALA A 82 -13.67 -0.65 2.61
C ALA A 82 -12.61 0.38 3.01
N VAL A 83 -11.71 0.02 3.96
CA VAL A 83 -10.63 0.89 4.42
C VAL A 83 -9.59 1.11 3.33
N ALA A 84 -9.26 0.04 2.59
CA ALA A 84 -8.36 0.11 1.47
C ALA A 84 -8.90 1.05 0.37
N GLU A 85 -10.17 0.88 -0.02
CA GLU A 85 -10.80 1.68 -1.06
C GLU A 85 -10.84 3.17 -0.70
N GLU A 86 -11.27 3.50 0.52
CA GLU A 86 -11.29 4.89 0.97
C GLU A 86 -9.89 5.53 0.91
N THR A 87 -8.87 4.77 1.31
CA THR A 87 -7.46 5.21 1.29
C THR A 87 -6.96 5.42 -0.14
N LEU A 88 -7.22 4.47 -1.04
CA LEU A 88 -6.80 4.55 -2.45
C LEU A 88 -7.50 5.69 -3.18
N ARG A 89 -8.81 5.86 -2.98
CA ARG A 89 -9.56 6.99 -3.57
C ARG A 89 -9.05 8.34 -3.05
N ARG A 90 -8.69 8.46 -1.76
CA ARG A 90 -8.02 9.66 -1.22
C ARG A 90 -6.66 9.92 -1.86
N LEU A 91 -5.83 8.88 -2.01
CA LEU A 91 -4.53 8.99 -2.67
C LEU A 91 -4.68 9.48 -4.11
N ILE A 92 -5.60 8.90 -4.88
CA ILE A 92 -5.86 9.29 -6.27
C ILE A 92 -6.35 10.74 -6.37
N ARG A 93 -7.23 11.20 -5.47
CA ARG A 93 -7.67 12.60 -5.46
C ARG A 93 -6.52 13.58 -5.26
N ARG A 94 -5.55 13.25 -4.40
CA ARG A 94 -4.40 14.13 -4.09
C ARG A 94 -3.24 13.95 -5.07
N HIS A 95 -3.08 12.75 -5.62
CA HIS A 95 -1.99 12.35 -6.50
C HIS A 95 -2.58 11.62 -7.73
N PRO A 96 -3.21 12.35 -8.66
CA PRO A 96 -3.96 11.75 -9.76
C PRO A 96 -3.08 10.98 -10.76
N LEU A 97 -1.77 11.24 -10.77
CA LEU A 97 -0.76 10.57 -11.60
C LEU A 97 -0.07 9.40 -10.89
N PHE A 98 -0.54 8.98 -9.71
CA PHE A 98 0.06 7.88 -8.97
C PHE A 98 -0.49 6.54 -9.48
N ALA A 99 0.25 5.92 -10.41
CA ALA A 99 -0.11 4.65 -11.05
C ALA A 99 -0.41 3.54 -10.03
N ASP A 100 0.41 3.40 -8.98
CA ASP A 100 0.26 2.38 -7.94
C ASP A 100 -1.13 2.35 -7.31
N ALA A 101 -1.64 3.53 -6.92
CA ALA A 101 -2.96 3.62 -6.29
C ALA A 101 -4.09 3.31 -7.27
N ARG A 102 -3.91 3.63 -8.56
CA ARG A 102 -4.88 3.32 -9.60
C ARG A 102 -4.93 1.83 -9.91
N ALA A 103 -3.78 1.19 -10.10
CA ALA A 103 -3.69 -0.26 -10.27
C ALA A 103 -4.25 -1.00 -9.04
N ALA A 104 -3.94 -0.55 -7.83
CA ALA A 104 -4.45 -1.17 -6.60
C ALA A 104 -5.97 -1.02 -6.48
N LEU A 105 -6.51 0.13 -6.91
CA LEU A 105 -7.96 0.34 -6.94
C LEU A 105 -8.63 -0.50 -8.03
N THR A 106 -8.00 -0.69 -9.20
CA THR A 106 -8.47 -1.65 -10.21
C THR A 106 -8.59 -3.06 -9.63
N ALA A 107 -7.55 -3.56 -8.97
CA ALA A 107 -7.55 -4.87 -8.32
C ALA A 107 -8.69 -5.01 -7.30
N LEU A 108 -8.85 -3.99 -6.44
CA LEU A 108 -9.91 -3.94 -5.43
C LEU A 108 -11.31 -3.96 -6.06
N LEU A 109 -11.54 -3.10 -7.06
CA LEU A 109 -12.84 -2.98 -7.73
C LEU A 109 -13.20 -4.25 -8.49
N TRP A 110 -12.22 -4.90 -9.13
CA TRP A 110 -12.39 -6.22 -9.73
C TRP A 110 -12.85 -7.25 -8.70
N ARG A 111 -12.16 -7.34 -7.55
CA ARG A 111 -12.54 -8.24 -6.45
C ARG A 111 -13.97 -7.97 -5.95
N ARG A 112 -14.44 -6.72 -6.03
CA ARG A 112 -15.80 -6.31 -5.66
C ARG A 112 -16.84 -6.49 -6.78
N GLY A 113 -16.45 -6.96 -7.96
CA GLY A 113 -17.34 -7.13 -9.13
C GLY A 113 -17.68 -5.82 -9.86
N LEU A 114 -16.97 -4.72 -9.57
CA LEU A 114 -17.21 -3.40 -10.15
C LEU A 114 -16.35 -3.20 -11.42
N GLN A 115 -16.63 -4.02 -12.44
CA GLN A 115 -15.78 -4.14 -13.63
C GLN A 115 -15.61 -2.83 -14.42
N GLY A 116 -16.68 -2.06 -14.61
CA GLY A 116 -16.61 -0.80 -15.36
C GLY A 116 -15.72 0.27 -14.71
N GLU A 117 -15.79 0.40 -13.38
CA GLU A 117 -14.89 1.29 -12.65
C GLU A 117 -13.44 0.76 -12.66
N ALA A 118 -13.27 -0.57 -12.55
CA ALA A 118 -11.94 -1.19 -12.61
C ALA A 118 -11.23 -0.88 -13.95
N GLU A 119 -11.95 -0.99 -15.08
CA GLU A 119 -11.43 -0.68 -16.41
C GLU A 119 -11.02 0.80 -16.52
N SER A 120 -11.83 1.70 -16.00
CA SER A 120 -11.54 3.15 -16.01
C SER A 120 -10.25 3.47 -15.24
N HIS A 121 -10.05 2.84 -14.07
CA HIS A 121 -8.83 3.03 -13.29
C HIS A 121 -7.61 2.36 -13.92
N TRP A 122 -7.81 1.22 -14.60
CA TRP A 122 -6.73 0.53 -15.28
C TRP A 122 -6.22 1.30 -16.48
N ALA A 123 -7.11 1.82 -17.34
CA ALA A 123 -6.73 2.61 -18.50
C ALA A 123 -5.84 3.81 -18.09
N ALA A 124 -6.19 4.47 -16.98
CA ALA A 124 -5.37 5.53 -16.41
C ALA A 124 -4.03 5.01 -15.84
N SER A 125 -4.00 3.86 -15.17
CA SER A 125 -2.76 3.28 -14.63
C SER A 125 -1.79 2.85 -15.72
N ALA A 126 -2.27 2.12 -16.72
CA ALA A 126 -1.46 1.60 -17.81
C ALA A 126 -0.85 2.71 -18.67
N GLY A 127 -1.55 3.84 -18.82
CA GLY A 127 -1.00 5.03 -19.48
C GLY A 127 0.05 5.79 -18.66
N LEU A 128 0.17 5.52 -17.36
CA LEU A 128 1.16 6.14 -16.47
C LEU A 128 2.39 5.26 -16.26
N ASP A 129 2.19 3.96 -16.08
CA ASP A 129 3.24 2.97 -15.85
C ASP A 129 2.72 1.57 -16.21
N ASP A 130 3.22 1.05 -17.32
CA ASP A 130 2.90 -0.24 -17.91
C ASP A 130 3.43 -1.43 -17.10
N ARG A 131 4.39 -1.21 -16.18
CA ARG A 131 4.93 -2.28 -15.32
C ARG A 131 3.90 -2.86 -14.36
N TYR A 132 2.79 -2.16 -14.09
CA TYR A 132 1.69 -2.70 -13.28
C TYR A 132 0.97 -3.88 -13.94
N ALA A 133 1.24 -4.19 -15.21
CA ALA A 133 0.77 -5.43 -15.85
C ALA A 133 1.67 -6.65 -15.51
N ASP A 134 2.92 -6.44 -15.12
CA ASP A 134 3.88 -7.50 -14.83
C ASP A 134 3.74 -7.99 -13.37
N ALA A 135 3.10 -9.15 -13.20
CA ALA A 135 2.90 -9.78 -11.89
C ALA A 135 4.23 -10.06 -11.16
N ARG A 136 5.29 -10.44 -11.88
CA ARG A 136 6.60 -10.73 -11.29
C ARG A 136 7.23 -9.44 -10.78
N TRP A 137 7.10 -8.34 -11.51
CA TRP A 137 7.54 -7.03 -11.02
C TRP A 137 6.75 -6.57 -9.79
N LEU A 138 5.43 -6.77 -9.79
CA LEU A 138 4.58 -6.43 -8.64
C LEU A 138 4.99 -7.17 -7.37
N LEU A 139 5.29 -8.47 -7.48
CA LEU A 139 5.70 -9.29 -6.34
C LEU A 139 7.15 -9.03 -5.91
N ALA A 140 8.09 -8.98 -6.86
CA ALA A 140 9.51 -8.93 -6.53
C ALA A 140 10.03 -7.52 -6.24
N THR A 141 9.53 -6.52 -6.96
CA THR A 141 10.05 -5.14 -6.88
C THR A 141 9.12 -4.26 -6.07
N ARG A 142 7.83 -4.22 -6.43
CA ARG A 142 6.87 -3.37 -5.72
C ARG A 142 6.39 -4.01 -4.41
N GLN A 143 6.54 -5.33 -4.26
CA GLN A 143 6.17 -6.13 -3.09
C GLN A 143 4.68 -5.99 -2.72
N TRP A 144 3.82 -6.03 -3.73
CA TRP A 144 2.39 -6.18 -3.49
C TRP A 144 2.10 -7.53 -2.82
N PRO A 145 1.05 -7.59 -1.99
CA PRO A 145 0.57 -8.86 -1.47
C PRO A 145 0.02 -9.77 -2.59
N PRO A 146 0.12 -11.10 -2.46
CA PRO A 146 -0.32 -12.04 -3.49
C PRO A 146 -1.79 -11.89 -3.91
N GLY A 147 -2.71 -11.63 -2.98
CA GLY A 147 -4.14 -11.50 -3.28
C GLY A 147 -4.44 -10.36 -4.26
N PRO A 148 -4.09 -9.10 -3.94
CA PRO A 148 -4.22 -7.97 -4.87
C PRO A 148 -3.55 -8.17 -6.23
N VAL A 149 -2.38 -8.84 -6.27
CA VAL A 149 -1.73 -9.20 -7.54
C VAL A 149 -2.62 -10.17 -8.33
N GLN A 150 -3.15 -11.19 -7.68
CA GLN A 150 -4.04 -12.17 -8.31
C GLN A 150 -5.30 -11.50 -8.88
N ASP A 151 -5.95 -10.61 -8.12
CA ASP A 151 -7.14 -9.89 -8.62
C ASP A 151 -6.80 -9.06 -9.87
N LEU A 152 -5.68 -8.35 -9.84
CA LEU A 152 -5.26 -7.53 -10.98
C LEU A 152 -5.01 -8.41 -12.21
N GLN A 153 -4.34 -9.54 -12.04
CA GLN A 153 -4.06 -10.47 -13.14
C GLN A 153 -5.34 -11.10 -13.70
N GLN A 154 -6.32 -11.45 -12.84
CA GLN A 154 -7.62 -11.93 -13.29
C GLN A 154 -8.38 -10.87 -14.09
N PHE A 155 -8.37 -9.62 -13.61
CA PHE A 155 -8.91 -8.49 -14.36
C PHE A 155 -8.24 -8.37 -15.74
N LEU A 156 -6.91 -8.42 -15.80
CA LEU A 156 -6.19 -8.31 -17.08
C LEU A 156 -6.51 -9.45 -18.04
N ALA A 157 -6.57 -10.69 -17.54
CA ALA A 157 -6.93 -11.86 -18.34
C ALA A 157 -8.37 -11.78 -18.88
N SER A 158 -9.29 -11.16 -18.12
CA SER A 158 -10.67 -10.97 -18.57
C SER A 158 -10.80 -10.04 -19.78
N ARG A 159 -9.80 -9.18 -20.04
CA ARG A 159 -9.78 -8.24 -21.17
C ARG A 159 -9.28 -8.87 -22.46
N THR A 160 -8.65 -10.04 -22.37
CA THR A 160 -8.08 -10.78 -23.51
C THR A 160 -8.93 -11.97 -23.93
N SER A 161 -10.06 -12.21 -23.24
CA SER A 161 -10.96 -13.35 -23.47
C SER A 161 -12.17 -12.99 -24.32
#